data_AF-A0A914HN84-F1
#
_entry.id   AF-A0A914HN84-F1
#
_cell.length_a   1.000
_cell.length_b   1.000
_cell.length_c   1.000
_cell.angle_alpha   90.00
_cell.angle_beta   90.00
_cell.angle_gamma   90.00
#
_symmetry.space_group_name_H-M   'P 1'
#
loop_
_entity.id
_entity.type
_entity.pdbx_description
1 polymer ?
#
loop_
_entity_poly.entity_id
_entity_poly.type
_entity_poly.pdbx_seq_one_letter_code
_entity_poly.pdbx_strand_id
1 'polypeptide(L)'
;MRFVCQFDYAILLSINLPLKYQTFVKMDEQNASDWRKGNSDKTLLPPKGNAIVVPMVPIERQQSPPGAPTAHFRLRTLCLIGALLPGVGCYVCLFYTFLFQSDRIRNFTSSHCPNVLSRFPPVSYSIGVWQPQKSFWLFVLFLHMPARLFFGFMYKSQFALGLSEYKNRSWYDKMVTAHVRLILLEMFGLVAVSIIDIDAQFVLHALAYFVWIASFNFNMLFNTILHHHSGIRKLRKSLEPLFYLKCAICYGVAYPLSVSTGFTYFGYLFTCNSLFYSLFSLAEYIIVGVNSLFYFMMIWEMEGSELELK
;
A
#
# COMPACT_ATOMS: atom_id res chain seq x y z
N MET A 1 18.61 -7.71 5.27
CA MET A 1 18.28 -8.65 4.18
C MET A 1 17.74 -7.84 2.98
N ARG A 2 18.52 -7.06 2.24
CA ARG A 2 19.49 -7.40 1.16
C ARG A 2 18.95 -8.16 -0.08
N PHE A 3 17.68 -8.56 -0.14
CA PHE A 3 17.17 -9.30 -1.32
C PHE A 3 16.62 -8.40 -2.45
N VAL A 4 16.09 -7.20 -2.15
CA VAL A 4 15.53 -6.32 -3.20
C VAL A 4 16.62 -5.54 -3.96
N CYS A 5 17.73 -5.14 -3.31
CA CYS A 5 18.80 -4.40 -4.00
C CYS A 5 19.69 -5.25 -4.92
N GLN A 6 19.69 -6.59 -4.80
CA GLN A 6 20.54 -7.45 -5.62
C GLN A 6 19.93 -7.77 -6.98
N PHE A 7 18.60 -7.69 -7.11
CA PHE A 7 17.92 -7.96 -8.38
C PHE A 7 18.16 -6.85 -9.42
N ASP A 8 18.39 -5.61 -8.98
CA ASP A 8 18.65 -4.46 -9.86
C ASP A 8 20.03 -4.54 -10.55
N TYR A 9 21.04 -5.15 -9.93
CA TYR A 9 22.40 -5.21 -10.48
C TYR A 9 22.58 -6.24 -11.60
N ALA A 10 21.83 -7.35 -11.59
CA ALA A 10 21.96 -8.41 -12.58
C ALA A 10 21.30 -8.07 -13.94
N ILE A 11 20.25 -7.24 -13.91
CA ILE A 11 19.54 -6.78 -15.12
C ILE A 11 20.32 -5.65 -15.81
N LEU A 12 21.06 -4.82 -15.06
CA LEU A 12 21.86 -3.73 -15.63
C LEU A 12 23.13 -4.22 -16.36
N LEU A 13 23.69 -5.38 -15.96
CA LEU A 13 24.90 -5.96 -16.58
C LEU A 13 24.62 -6.74 -17.87
N SER A 14 23.37 -7.06 -18.17
CA SER A 14 22.96 -7.81 -19.37
C SER A 14 22.47 -6.90 -20.50
N ILE A 15 22.42 -5.58 -20.29
CA ILE A 15 22.06 -4.60 -21.31
C ILE A 15 23.34 -3.99 -21.88
N ASN A 16 23.65 -4.35 -23.12
CA ASN A 16 24.72 -3.77 -23.94
C ASN A 16 24.44 -2.26 -24.15
N LEU A 17 24.85 -1.42 -23.19
CA LEU A 17 24.75 0.03 -23.28
C LEU A 17 25.86 0.58 -24.19
N PRO A 18 25.53 1.49 -25.12
CA PRO A 18 26.48 2.01 -26.11
C PRO A 18 27.63 2.82 -25.45
N LEU A 19 28.81 2.76 -26.09
CA LEU A 19 30.12 3.36 -25.75
C LEU A 19 30.14 4.80 -25.21
N LYS A 20 29.03 5.54 -25.33
CA LYS A 20 28.90 6.94 -24.89
C LYS A 20 28.85 7.11 -23.37
N TYR A 21 28.53 6.05 -22.61
CA TYR A 21 28.47 6.09 -21.14
C TYR A 21 29.80 5.73 -20.45
N GLN A 22 30.74 5.07 -21.13
CA GLN A 22 32.07 4.78 -20.56
C GLN A 22 32.96 6.03 -20.48
N THR A 23 32.69 7.05 -21.29
CA THR A 23 33.47 8.31 -21.30
C THR A 23 33.16 9.20 -20.09
N PHE A 24 31.93 9.15 -19.58
CA PHE A 24 31.50 9.96 -18.44
C PHE A 24 32.14 9.50 -17.11
N VAL A 25 32.36 8.19 -16.95
CA VAL A 25 32.98 7.63 -15.74
C VAL A 25 34.48 7.96 -15.67
N LYS A 26 35.17 8.07 -16.82
CA LYS A 26 36.60 8.44 -16.87
C LYS A 26 36.86 9.93 -16.56
N MET A 27 35.90 10.83 -16.84
CA MET A 27 36.07 12.27 -16.56
C MET A 27 36.01 12.60 -15.06
N ASP A 28 35.26 11.82 -14.27
CA ASP A 28 35.11 12.05 -12.82
C ASP A 28 36.37 11.62 -12.03
N GLU A 29 37.08 10.58 -12.47
CA GLU A 29 38.33 10.15 -11.82
C GLU A 29 39.47 11.16 -12.01
N GLN A 30 39.54 11.83 -13.16
CA GLN A 30 40.55 12.85 -13.44
C GLN A 30 40.31 14.11 -12.60
N ASN A 31 39.06 14.57 -12.50
CA ASN A 31 38.69 15.74 -11.69
C ASN A 31 38.85 15.52 -10.18
N ALA A 32 38.68 14.29 -9.70
CA ALA A 32 38.91 13.96 -8.29
C ALA A 32 40.42 13.90 -7.93
N SER A 33 41.30 13.68 -8.92
CA SER A 33 42.75 13.61 -8.71
C SER A 33 43.44 14.98 -8.62
N ASP A 34 42.90 16.00 -9.30
CA ASP A 34 43.46 17.36 -9.29
C ASP A 34 43.13 18.14 -8.02
N TRP A 35 42.04 17.83 -7.33
CA TRP A 35 41.66 18.48 -6.07
C TRP A 35 42.57 18.13 -4.87
N ARG A 36 43.43 17.10 -4.97
CA ARG A 36 44.35 16.70 -3.89
C ARG A 36 45.75 17.31 -3.97
N LYS A 37 46.07 18.10 -5.00
CA LYS A 37 47.41 18.68 -5.16
C LYS A 37 47.38 20.20 -5.28
N GLY A 38 47.63 20.87 -4.16
CA GLY A 38 48.58 21.99 -4.14
C GLY A 38 48.05 23.41 -4.33
N ASN A 39 48.15 24.14 -3.21
CA ASN A 39 49.06 25.29 -3.05
C ASN A 39 48.50 26.72 -3.11
N SER A 40 49.00 27.47 -2.14
CA SER A 40 48.70 28.85 -1.75
C SER A 40 49.16 29.90 -2.77
N ASP A 41 48.59 31.11 -2.62
CA ASP A 41 48.99 32.39 -3.21
C ASP A 41 48.78 32.59 -4.73
N LYS A 42 47.77 33.40 -5.07
CA LYS A 42 47.94 34.76 -5.65
C LYS A 42 46.62 35.36 -6.11
N THR A 43 46.45 36.64 -5.78
CA THR A 43 45.54 37.63 -6.34
C THR A 43 45.44 37.58 -7.87
N LEU A 44 44.21 37.46 -8.39
CA LEU A 44 43.80 37.85 -9.74
C LEU A 44 42.27 38.08 -9.76
N LEU A 45 41.87 39.35 -9.74
CA LEU A 45 40.53 39.79 -10.19
C LEU A 45 40.53 39.79 -11.73
N PRO A 46 39.48 39.26 -12.37
CA PRO A 46 38.53 40.13 -13.12
C PRO A 46 37.11 39.51 -13.22
N PRO A 47 36.19 40.01 -14.06
CA PRO A 47 35.60 41.34 -14.12
C PRO A 47 34.11 41.32 -13.70
N LYS A 48 33.55 42.51 -13.41
CA LYS A 48 32.12 42.72 -13.14
C LYS A 48 31.28 42.33 -14.38
N GLY A 49 30.53 41.25 -14.29
CA GLY A 49 29.52 40.83 -15.26
C GLY A 49 28.36 40.16 -14.53
N ASN A 50 27.17 40.73 -14.72
CA ASN A 50 25.91 40.47 -13.98
C ASN A 50 25.67 39.00 -13.60
N ALA A 51 25.97 38.65 -12.34
CA ALA A 51 25.32 37.52 -11.69
C ALA A 51 23.90 37.96 -11.31
N ILE A 52 22.90 37.44 -12.01
CA ILE A 52 21.54 37.36 -11.46
C ILE A 52 21.66 36.40 -10.28
N VAL A 53 21.94 36.95 -9.11
CA VAL A 53 21.74 36.26 -7.85
C VAL A 53 20.23 36.04 -7.76
N VAL A 54 19.77 34.85 -8.16
CA VAL A 54 18.45 34.38 -7.73
C VAL A 54 18.65 34.07 -6.25
N PRO A 55 18.13 34.88 -5.32
CA PRO A 55 18.23 34.51 -3.91
C PRO A 55 17.49 33.19 -3.76
N MET A 56 18.15 32.17 -3.19
CA MET A 56 17.44 31.07 -2.54
C MET A 56 16.60 31.71 -1.45
N VAL A 57 15.34 31.98 -1.78
CA VAL A 57 14.31 32.27 -0.79
C VAL A 57 14.32 31.08 0.16
N PRO A 58 14.61 31.27 1.45
CA PRO A 58 14.36 30.23 2.44
C PRO A 58 12.90 29.84 2.26
N ILE A 59 12.59 28.55 2.15
CA ILE A 59 11.20 28.07 2.22
C ILE A 59 10.74 28.40 3.65
N GLU A 60 10.27 29.64 3.81
CA GLU A 60 9.61 30.11 4.99
C GLU A 60 8.38 29.23 5.10
N ARG A 61 8.32 28.50 6.21
CA ARG A 61 7.19 27.66 6.60
C ARG A 61 5.96 28.57 6.49
N GLN A 62 5.20 28.47 5.40
CA GLN A 62 3.93 29.17 5.26
C GLN A 62 3.07 28.69 6.42
N GLN A 63 3.04 29.48 7.49
CA GLN A 63 2.04 29.36 8.53
C GLN A 63 0.72 29.58 7.83
N SER A 64 -0.12 28.55 7.86
CA SER A 64 -1.49 28.63 7.41
C SER A 64 -2.18 29.84 8.08
N PRO A 65 -3.05 30.55 7.36
CA PRO A 65 -3.76 31.68 7.93
C PRO A 65 -4.54 31.25 9.18
N PRO A 66 -4.64 32.12 10.21
CA PRO A 66 -5.29 31.80 11.47
C PRO A 66 -6.80 31.66 11.25
N GLY A 67 -7.24 30.45 10.94
CA GLY A 67 -8.63 30.15 10.55
C GLY A 67 -8.86 28.80 9.84
N ALA A 68 -7.81 28.05 9.50
CA ALA A 68 -7.91 26.74 8.82
C ALA A 68 -7.96 25.44 9.70
N PRO A 69 -8.50 25.37 10.94
CA PRO A 69 -8.63 24.09 11.66
C PRO A 69 -9.63 23.09 11.04
N THR A 70 -10.52 23.50 10.16
CA THR A 70 -11.68 22.68 9.74
C THR A 70 -11.40 21.72 8.59
N ALA A 71 -10.59 22.10 7.59
CA ALA A 71 -10.34 21.28 6.41
C ALA A 71 -9.46 20.05 6.73
N HIS A 72 -8.38 20.28 7.48
CA HIS A 72 -7.46 19.23 7.94
C HIS A 72 -8.16 18.17 8.81
N PHE A 73 -9.05 18.60 9.70
CA PHE A 73 -9.82 17.70 10.57
C PHE A 73 -10.82 16.84 9.78
N ARG A 74 -11.50 17.43 8.77
CA ARG A 74 -12.44 16.71 7.91
C ARG A 74 -11.74 15.66 7.06
N LEU A 75 -10.60 15.99 6.46
CA LEU A 75 -9.80 15.07 5.66
C LEU A 75 -9.30 13.88 6.50
N ARG A 76 -8.72 14.16 7.67
CA ARG A 76 -8.23 13.11 8.58
C ARG A 76 -9.34 12.18 9.03
N THR A 77 -10.53 12.72 9.31
CA THR A 77 -11.70 11.92 9.70
C THR A 77 -12.16 11.00 8.56
N LEU A 78 -12.23 11.52 7.33
CA LEU A 78 -12.57 10.71 6.15
C LEU A 78 -11.53 9.59 5.92
N CYS A 79 -10.24 9.88 6.12
CA CYS A 79 -9.18 8.87 6.02
C CYS A 79 -9.26 7.82 7.11
N LEU A 80 -9.57 8.21 8.36
CA LEU A 80 -9.75 7.26 9.47
C LEU A 80 -10.93 6.33 9.21
N ILE A 81 -12.07 6.88 8.76
CA ILE A 81 -13.25 6.10 8.38
C ILE A 81 -12.91 5.17 7.21
N GLY A 82 -12.26 5.67 6.16
CA GLY A 82 -11.88 4.87 5.00
C GLY A 82 -10.85 3.79 5.30
N ALA A 83 -9.94 3.99 6.25
CA ALA A 83 -8.87 3.04 6.56
C ALA A 83 -9.25 2.02 7.64
N LEU A 84 -9.81 2.46 8.76
CA LEU A 84 -9.97 1.62 9.95
C LEU A 84 -11.36 0.99 10.07
N LEU A 85 -12.41 1.62 9.52
CA LEU A 85 -13.78 1.12 9.66
C LEU A 85 -13.96 -0.32 9.16
N PRO A 86 -13.49 -0.75 7.97
CA PRO A 86 -13.63 -2.14 7.54
C PRO A 86 -12.82 -3.11 8.41
N GLY A 87 -11.62 -2.74 8.87
CA GLY A 87 -10.82 -3.58 9.77
C GLY A 87 -11.50 -3.78 11.12
N VAL A 88 -11.89 -2.68 11.77
CA VAL A 88 -12.59 -2.71 13.06
C VAL A 88 -13.93 -3.44 12.93
N GLY A 89 -14.71 -3.17 11.88
CA GLY A 89 -15.98 -3.85 11.63
C GLY A 89 -15.80 -5.36 11.49
N CYS A 90 -14.76 -5.81 10.78
CA CYS A 90 -14.45 -7.22 10.63
C CYS A 90 -14.07 -7.87 11.97
N TYR A 91 -13.20 -7.23 12.77
CA TYR A 91 -12.80 -7.76 14.07
C TYR A 91 -13.94 -7.78 15.09
N VAL A 92 -14.84 -6.79 15.05
CA VAL A 92 -16.07 -6.81 15.87
C VAL A 92 -16.95 -8.00 15.50
N CYS A 93 -17.14 -8.27 14.20
CA CYS A 93 -17.87 -9.46 13.76
C CYS A 93 -17.19 -10.75 14.22
N LEU A 94 -15.88 -10.88 14.01
CA LEU A 94 -15.11 -12.05 14.44
C LEU A 94 -15.23 -12.28 15.96
N PHE A 95 -14.99 -11.24 16.76
CA PHE A 95 -15.06 -11.33 18.22
C PHE A 95 -16.47 -11.71 18.71
N TYR A 96 -17.51 -11.14 18.09
CA TYR A 96 -18.89 -11.52 18.37
C TYR A 96 -19.13 -13.01 18.08
N THR A 97 -18.65 -13.53 16.93
CA THR A 97 -18.80 -14.96 16.60
C THR A 97 -18.09 -15.83 17.64
N PHE A 98 -16.89 -15.45 18.09
CA PHE A 98 -16.16 -16.21 19.11
C PHE A 98 -16.83 -16.20 20.49
N LEU A 99 -17.42 -15.08 20.90
CA LEU A 99 -18.06 -14.97 22.21
C LEU A 99 -19.44 -15.63 22.26
N PHE A 100 -20.29 -15.33 21.28
CA PHE A 100 -21.71 -15.68 21.33
C PHE A 100 -22.07 -16.92 20.52
N GLN A 101 -21.17 -17.39 19.65
CA GLN A 101 -21.43 -18.52 18.74
C GLN A 101 -20.33 -19.59 18.76
N SER A 102 -19.61 -19.72 19.88
CA SER A 102 -18.53 -20.69 20.05
C SER A 102 -18.96 -22.14 19.80
N ASP A 103 -20.17 -22.53 20.20
CA ASP A 103 -20.71 -23.88 19.98
C ASP A 103 -20.92 -24.21 18.50
N ARG A 104 -21.25 -23.21 17.67
CA ARG A 104 -21.40 -23.38 16.22
C ARG A 104 -20.06 -23.36 15.50
N ILE A 105 -19.09 -22.59 15.97
CA ILE A 105 -17.71 -22.61 15.43
C ILE A 105 -17.13 -24.01 15.57
N ARG A 106 -17.27 -24.62 16.75
CA ARG A 106 -16.72 -25.96 17.04
C ARG A 106 -17.30 -27.06 16.15
N ASN A 107 -18.54 -26.88 15.68
CA ASN A 107 -19.25 -27.81 14.81
C ASN A 107 -19.22 -27.40 13.33
N PHE A 108 -18.46 -26.36 12.97
CA PHE A 108 -18.36 -25.92 11.60
C PHE A 108 -17.58 -26.94 10.76
N THR A 109 -18.22 -27.41 9.70
CA THR A 109 -17.64 -28.29 8.69
C THR A 109 -17.75 -27.62 7.33
N SER A 110 -16.72 -27.77 6.49
CA SER A 110 -16.81 -27.26 5.12
C SER A 110 -17.65 -28.20 4.26
N SER A 111 -18.28 -27.65 3.22
CA SER A 111 -19.02 -28.43 2.23
C SER A 111 -18.15 -29.46 1.50
N HIS A 112 -16.84 -29.20 1.39
CA HIS A 112 -15.89 -30.09 0.70
C HIS A 112 -15.43 -31.26 1.57
N CYS A 113 -15.20 -31.04 2.87
CA CYS A 113 -14.79 -32.09 3.80
C CYS A 113 -15.73 -32.07 5.03
N PRO A 114 -16.91 -32.73 4.95
CA PRO A 114 -17.95 -32.65 5.98
C PRO A 114 -17.56 -33.30 7.32
N ASN A 115 -16.51 -34.14 7.33
CA ASN A 115 -16.05 -34.85 8.54
C ASN A 115 -14.93 -34.11 9.28
N VAL A 116 -14.54 -32.92 8.81
CA VAL A 116 -13.38 -32.19 9.32
C VAL A 116 -13.85 -30.94 10.04
N LEU A 117 -13.72 -30.98 11.36
CA LEU A 117 -14.07 -29.86 12.24
C LEU A 117 -12.97 -28.80 12.19
N SER A 118 -13.32 -27.55 11.90
CA SER A 118 -12.39 -26.44 11.99
C SER A 118 -12.39 -25.83 13.40
N ARG A 119 -11.22 -25.39 13.87
CA ARG A 119 -11.09 -24.62 15.12
C ARG A 119 -11.39 -23.14 14.91
N PHE A 120 -11.16 -22.62 13.71
CA PHE A 120 -11.35 -21.21 13.37
C PHE A 120 -12.28 -21.08 12.15
N PRO A 121 -13.32 -20.24 12.22
CA PRO A 121 -14.18 -19.97 11.06
C PRO A 121 -13.47 -19.04 10.08
N PRO A 122 -13.64 -19.15 8.75
CA PRO A 122 -13.08 -18.16 7.84
C PRO A 122 -13.74 -16.80 8.06
N VAL A 123 -13.10 -15.71 7.62
CA VAL A 123 -13.64 -14.35 7.80
C VAL A 123 -15.03 -14.24 7.20
N SER A 124 -15.16 -14.71 5.96
CA SER A 124 -16.39 -14.68 5.17
C SER A 124 -17.56 -15.36 5.88
N TYR A 125 -17.32 -16.40 6.68
CA TYR A 125 -18.37 -17.05 7.45
C TYR A 125 -18.87 -16.15 8.59
N SER A 126 -17.96 -15.43 9.25
CA SER A 126 -18.28 -14.54 10.37
C SER A 126 -18.99 -13.25 9.95
N ILE A 127 -18.72 -12.77 8.74
CA ILE A 127 -19.32 -11.53 8.21
C ILE A 127 -20.51 -11.78 7.26
N GLY A 128 -20.61 -12.96 6.67
CA GLY A 128 -21.49 -13.21 5.50
C GLY A 128 -22.71 -14.08 5.78
N VAL A 129 -22.71 -14.90 6.82
CA VAL A 129 -23.77 -15.93 7.03
C VAL A 129 -24.83 -15.48 8.03
N TRP A 130 -24.43 -14.80 9.10
CA TRP A 130 -25.30 -14.57 10.26
C TRP A 130 -25.98 -13.20 10.28
N GLN A 131 -27.25 -13.17 10.65
CA GLN A 131 -27.91 -11.93 11.09
C GLN A 131 -27.83 -11.86 12.62
N PRO A 132 -27.46 -10.70 13.23
CA PRO A 132 -27.37 -9.35 12.65
C PRO A 132 -26.00 -8.94 12.08
N GLN A 133 -24.97 -9.80 12.16
CA GLN A 133 -23.59 -9.47 11.78
C GLN A 133 -23.46 -9.05 10.31
N LYS A 134 -24.13 -9.75 9.39
CA LYS A 134 -24.16 -9.44 7.97
C LYS A 134 -24.72 -8.05 7.70
N SER A 135 -25.82 -7.67 8.36
CA SER A 135 -26.39 -6.32 8.23
C SER A 135 -25.43 -5.24 8.74
N PHE A 136 -24.79 -5.48 9.89
CA PHE A 136 -23.76 -4.58 10.42
C PHE A 136 -22.56 -4.44 9.48
N TRP A 137 -22.06 -5.55 8.93
CA TRP A 137 -20.95 -5.56 7.99
C TRP A 137 -21.26 -4.80 6.69
N LEU A 138 -22.44 -5.03 6.11
CA LEU A 138 -22.87 -4.31 4.90
C LEU A 138 -23.02 -2.81 5.15
N PHE A 139 -23.48 -2.41 6.34
CA PHE A 139 -23.52 -1.00 6.74
C PHE A 139 -22.12 -0.39 6.82
N VAL A 140 -21.15 -1.11 7.40
CA VAL A 140 -19.74 -0.70 7.43
C VAL A 140 -19.18 -0.53 6.01
N LEU A 141 -19.47 -1.46 5.10
CA LEU A 141 -19.04 -1.36 3.70
C LEU A 141 -19.67 -0.18 2.96
N PHE A 142 -20.94 0.11 3.22
CA PHE A 142 -21.63 1.25 2.64
C PHE A 142 -20.95 2.58 3.01
N LEU A 143 -20.55 2.74 4.28
CA LEU A 143 -19.81 3.91 4.74
C LEU A 143 -18.36 3.95 4.22
N HIS A 144 -17.73 2.79 4.05
CA HIS A 144 -16.37 2.66 3.57
C HIS A 144 -16.22 3.06 2.09
N MET A 145 -17.20 2.70 1.25
CA MET A 145 -17.15 2.88 -0.21
C MET A 145 -16.81 4.33 -0.65
N PRO A 146 -17.54 5.38 -0.22
CA PRO A 146 -17.22 6.76 -0.61
C PRO A 146 -15.82 7.20 -0.17
N ALA A 147 -15.41 6.82 1.03
CA ALA A 147 -14.08 7.15 1.55
C ALA A 147 -12.97 6.49 0.72
N ARG A 148 -13.21 5.28 0.21
CA ARG A 148 -12.24 4.55 -0.61
C ARG A 148 -12.09 5.11 -2.02
N LEU A 149 -13.19 5.56 -2.63
CA LEU A 149 -13.14 6.32 -3.89
C LEU A 149 -12.29 7.57 -3.75
N PHE A 150 -12.43 8.27 -2.62
CA PHE A 150 -11.67 9.48 -2.33
C PHE A 150 -10.15 9.22 -2.26
N PHE A 151 -9.70 8.07 -1.75
CA PHE A 151 -8.28 7.70 -1.72
C PHE A 151 -7.64 7.61 -3.10
N GLY A 152 -8.39 7.10 -4.09
CA GLY A 152 -7.91 7.06 -5.47
C GLY A 152 -7.61 8.46 -6.02
N PHE A 153 -8.47 9.45 -5.72
CA PHE A 153 -8.24 10.85 -6.10
C PHE A 153 -7.06 11.47 -5.36
N MET A 154 -6.93 11.21 -4.06
CA MET A 154 -5.82 11.70 -3.25
C MET A 154 -4.47 11.22 -3.77
N TYR A 155 -4.32 9.91 -4.01
CA TYR A 155 -3.07 9.36 -4.53
C TYR A 155 -2.73 9.91 -5.92
N LYS A 156 -3.71 10.02 -6.81
CA LYS A 156 -3.49 10.62 -8.14
C LYS A 156 -2.95 12.04 -8.02
N SER A 157 -3.53 12.85 -7.15
CA SER A 157 -3.08 14.22 -6.95
C SER A 157 -1.70 14.29 -6.29
N GLN A 158 -1.46 13.47 -5.28
CA GLN A 158 -0.16 13.40 -4.58
C GLN A 158 0.98 13.05 -5.55
N PHE A 159 0.78 12.05 -6.42
CA PHE A 159 1.78 11.68 -7.42
C PHE A 159 1.91 12.69 -8.57
N ALA A 160 0.87 13.50 -8.84
CA ALA A 160 0.94 14.61 -9.77
C ALA A 160 1.72 15.81 -9.21
N LEU A 161 1.63 16.06 -7.90
CA LEU A 161 2.37 17.09 -7.17
C LEU A 161 3.82 16.71 -6.86
N GLY A 162 4.14 15.41 -6.86
CA GLY A 162 5.50 14.93 -6.62
C GLY A 162 6.52 15.51 -7.61
N LEU A 163 7.69 15.88 -7.10
CA LEU A 163 8.84 16.37 -7.88
C LEU A 163 9.59 15.22 -8.57
N SER A 164 8.86 14.33 -9.25
CA SER A 164 9.47 13.20 -9.94
C SER A 164 10.13 13.64 -11.24
N GLU A 165 11.41 13.32 -11.40
CA GLU A 165 12.12 13.42 -12.69
C GLU A 165 11.44 12.56 -13.78
N TYR A 166 10.72 11.52 -13.36
CA TYR A 166 10.03 10.57 -14.23
C TYR A 166 8.61 10.99 -14.63
N LYS A 167 8.13 12.17 -14.17
CA LYS A 167 6.76 12.65 -14.45
C LYS A 167 6.45 12.76 -15.95
N ASN A 168 7.44 13.09 -16.77
CA ASN A 168 7.29 13.21 -18.23
C ASN A 168 7.37 11.86 -18.97
N ARG A 169 7.53 10.74 -18.25
CA ARG A 169 7.60 9.40 -18.85
C ARG A 169 6.22 8.76 -18.89
N SER A 170 5.86 8.21 -20.06
CA SER A 170 4.56 7.56 -20.28
C SER A 170 4.33 6.32 -19.39
N TRP A 171 5.39 5.65 -18.93
CA TRP A 171 5.26 4.51 -18.02
C TRP A 171 4.79 4.93 -16.63
N TYR A 172 5.22 6.11 -16.14
CA TYR A 172 4.88 6.60 -14.80
C TYR A 172 3.38 6.95 -14.72
N ASP A 173 2.86 7.66 -15.73
CA ASP A 173 1.43 7.99 -15.81
C ASP A 173 0.54 6.74 -15.95
N LYS A 174 0.97 5.75 -16.74
CA LYS A 174 0.31 4.44 -16.82
C LYS A 174 0.30 3.72 -15.47
N MET A 175 1.40 3.76 -14.72
CA MET A 175 1.47 3.15 -13.39
C MET A 175 0.57 3.85 -12.38
N VAL A 176 0.53 5.19 -12.36
CA VAL A 176 -0.39 5.96 -11.50
C VAL A 176 -1.84 5.62 -11.83
N THR A 177 -2.19 5.55 -13.12
CA THR A 177 -3.53 5.15 -13.56
C THR A 177 -3.85 3.71 -13.16
N ALA A 178 -2.91 2.79 -13.31
CA ALA A 178 -3.08 1.39 -12.89
C ALA A 178 -3.26 1.27 -11.38
N HIS A 179 -2.53 2.04 -10.58
CA HIS A 179 -2.68 2.09 -9.12
C HIS A 179 -4.08 2.53 -8.71
N VAL A 180 -4.61 3.60 -9.30
CA VAL A 180 -6.00 4.04 -9.04
C VAL A 180 -7.01 2.95 -9.41
N ARG A 181 -6.82 2.27 -10.55
CA ARG A 181 -7.69 1.14 -10.95
C ARG A 181 -7.61 -0.02 -9.97
N LEU A 182 -6.42 -0.33 -9.43
CA LEU A 182 -6.24 -1.38 -8.44
C LEU A 182 -6.94 -1.05 -7.12
N ILE A 183 -6.91 0.21 -6.67
CA ILE A 183 -7.69 0.66 -5.49
C ILE A 183 -9.19 0.43 -5.71
N LEU A 184 -9.71 0.75 -6.90
CA LEU A 184 -11.12 0.51 -7.25
C LEU A 184 -11.44 -0.98 -7.31
N LEU A 185 -10.57 -1.77 -7.95
CA LEU A 185 -10.76 -3.21 -8.08
C LEU A 185 -10.72 -3.92 -6.73
N GLU A 186 -9.85 -3.48 -5.82
CA GLU A 186 -9.79 -3.93 -4.44
C GLU A 186 -11.10 -3.63 -3.71
N MET A 187 -11.60 -2.40 -3.81
CA MET A 187 -12.89 -2.01 -3.21
C MET A 187 -14.05 -2.87 -3.74
N PHE A 188 -14.17 -3.03 -5.06
CA PHE A 188 -15.22 -3.86 -5.65
C PHE A 188 -15.06 -5.35 -5.31
N GLY A 189 -13.82 -5.84 -5.24
CA GLY A 189 -13.53 -7.20 -4.79
C GLY A 189 -13.98 -7.45 -3.36
N LEU A 190 -13.72 -6.50 -2.45
CA LEU A 190 -14.15 -6.57 -1.05
C LEU A 190 -15.69 -6.56 -0.92
N VAL A 191 -16.37 -5.75 -1.73
CA VAL A 191 -17.83 -5.72 -1.76
C VAL A 191 -18.38 -7.03 -2.34
N ALA A 192 -17.81 -7.53 -3.44
CA ALA A 192 -18.24 -8.76 -4.08
C ALA A 192 -18.10 -9.97 -3.14
N VAL A 193 -16.95 -10.14 -2.47
CA VAL A 193 -16.74 -11.24 -1.52
C VAL A 193 -17.69 -11.14 -0.31
N SER A 194 -18.16 -9.95 0.02
CA SER A 194 -19.06 -9.72 1.16
C SER A 194 -20.53 -9.96 0.83
N ILE A 195 -20.95 -9.71 -0.41
CA ILE A 195 -22.34 -9.91 -0.85
C ILE A 195 -22.57 -11.35 -1.30
N ILE A 196 -21.59 -11.95 -1.98
CA ILE A 196 -21.69 -13.33 -2.48
C ILE A 196 -21.56 -14.28 -1.30
N ASP A 197 -22.63 -14.99 -1.00
CA ASP A 197 -22.68 -15.92 0.12
C ASP A 197 -21.82 -17.17 -0.14
N ILE A 198 -21.08 -17.60 0.89
CA ILE A 198 -20.19 -18.77 0.83
C ILE A 198 -20.99 -20.07 0.66
N ASP A 199 -22.18 -20.15 1.26
CA ASP A 199 -23.03 -21.36 1.21
C ASP A 199 -23.79 -21.47 -0.11
N ALA A 200 -24.14 -20.32 -0.71
CA ALA A 200 -24.92 -20.30 -1.95
C ALA A 200 -24.05 -20.51 -3.19
N GLN A 201 -22.91 -19.82 -3.30
CA GLN A 201 -22.08 -19.78 -4.50
C GLN A 201 -20.58 -19.71 -4.15
N PHE A 202 -20.05 -20.82 -3.62
CA PHE A 202 -18.65 -20.92 -3.19
C PHE A 202 -17.63 -20.50 -4.26
N VAL A 203 -17.81 -20.93 -5.52
CA VAL A 203 -16.85 -20.64 -6.61
C VAL A 203 -16.77 -19.14 -6.90
N LEU A 204 -17.90 -18.45 -6.99
CA LEU A 204 -17.95 -17.01 -7.22
C LEU A 204 -17.37 -16.25 -6.02
N HIS A 205 -17.63 -16.72 -4.80
CA HIS A 205 -17.06 -16.16 -3.58
C HIS A 205 -15.53 -16.28 -3.58
N ALA A 206 -14.99 -17.45 -3.91
CA ALA A 206 -13.55 -17.69 -3.99
C ALA A 206 -12.88 -16.84 -5.09
N LEU A 207 -13.53 -16.64 -6.24
CA LEU A 207 -13.06 -15.74 -7.28
C LEU A 207 -13.06 -14.27 -6.81
N ALA A 208 -14.10 -13.84 -6.11
CA ALA A 208 -14.17 -12.48 -5.55
C ALA A 208 -13.07 -12.25 -4.50
N TYR A 209 -12.83 -13.24 -3.63
CA TYR A 209 -11.72 -13.22 -2.67
C TYR A 209 -10.36 -13.13 -3.39
N PHE A 210 -10.16 -13.92 -4.46
CA PHE A 210 -8.94 -13.86 -5.26
C PHE A 210 -8.73 -12.49 -5.91
N VAL A 211 -9.79 -11.90 -6.50
CA VAL A 211 -9.71 -10.55 -7.08
C VAL A 211 -9.35 -9.52 -6.02
N TRP A 212 -9.96 -9.58 -4.84
CA TRP A 212 -9.66 -8.69 -3.72
C TRP A 212 -8.20 -8.81 -3.27
N ILE A 213 -7.72 -10.02 -2.97
CA ILE A 213 -6.36 -10.21 -2.48
C ILE A 213 -5.30 -9.90 -3.55
N ALA A 214 -5.55 -10.25 -4.82
CA ALA A 214 -4.62 -9.95 -5.90
C ALA A 214 -4.51 -8.44 -6.13
N SER A 215 -5.66 -7.75 -6.23
CA SER A 215 -5.69 -6.30 -6.39
C SER A 215 -5.04 -5.58 -5.20
N PHE A 216 -5.29 -6.01 -3.97
CA PHE A 216 -4.63 -5.50 -2.76
C PHE A 216 -3.09 -5.63 -2.82
N ASN A 217 -2.56 -6.79 -3.20
CA ASN A 217 -1.10 -6.99 -3.29
C ASN A 217 -0.46 -6.13 -4.38
N PHE A 218 -1.04 -6.13 -5.58
CA PHE A 218 -0.54 -5.28 -6.67
C PHE A 218 -0.66 -3.79 -6.35
N ASN A 219 -1.72 -3.40 -5.63
CA ASN A 219 -1.91 -2.04 -5.17
C ASN A 219 -0.77 -1.59 -4.25
N MET A 220 -0.42 -2.39 -3.23
CA MET A 220 0.71 -2.11 -2.35
C MET A 220 2.04 -2.08 -3.11
N LEU A 221 2.26 -3.00 -4.05
CA LEU A 221 3.46 -3.02 -4.88
C LEU A 221 3.62 -1.73 -5.68
N PHE A 222 2.58 -1.34 -6.43
CA PHE A 222 2.63 -0.14 -7.25
C PHE A 222 2.76 1.12 -6.39
N ASN A 223 2.11 1.15 -5.22
CA ASN A 223 2.31 2.23 -4.26
C ASN A 223 3.78 2.34 -3.84
N THR A 224 4.43 1.25 -3.43
CA THR A 224 5.86 1.29 -3.03
C THR A 224 6.78 1.71 -4.17
N ILE A 225 6.55 1.25 -5.40
CA ILE A 225 7.34 1.64 -6.58
C ILE A 225 7.13 3.14 -6.89
N LEU A 226 5.89 3.60 -6.92
CA LEU A 226 5.56 5.02 -7.15
C LEU A 226 6.13 5.92 -6.06
N HIS A 227 6.10 5.52 -4.79
CA HIS A 227 6.73 6.27 -3.70
C HIS A 227 8.26 6.31 -3.79
N HIS A 228 8.88 5.27 -4.36
CA HIS A 228 10.32 5.27 -4.63
C HIS A 228 10.69 6.27 -5.74
N HIS A 229 9.98 6.23 -6.88
CA HIS A 229 10.29 7.06 -8.05
C HIS A 229 9.73 8.48 -7.99
N SER A 230 8.73 8.74 -7.15
CA SER A 230 8.12 10.07 -7.04
C SER A 230 8.99 11.11 -6.34
N GLY A 231 10.06 10.69 -5.67
CA GLY A 231 10.94 11.59 -4.90
C GLY A 231 10.30 12.17 -3.64
N ILE A 232 9.03 11.83 -3.35
CA ILE A 232 8.25 12.34 -2.21
C ILE A 232 8.94 12.06 -0.87
N ARG A 233 9.70 10.95 -0.78
CA ARG A 233 10.52 10.61 0.39
C ARG A 233 11.48 11.72 0.82
N LYS A 234 12.00 12.50 -0.13
CA LYS A 234 12.99 13.56 0.15
C LYS A 234 12.34 14.86 0.65
N LEU A 235 11.01 14.99 0.55
CA LEU A 235 10.28 16.17 1.00
C LEU A 235 10.26 16.30 2.53
N ARG A 236 10.27 15.18 3.26
CA ARG A 236 10.23 15.18 4.73
C ARG A 236 10.98 14.00 5.34
N LYS A 237 11.79 14.28 6.37
CA LYS A 237 12.56 13.27 7.13
C LYS A 237 11.70 12.16 7.75
N SER A 238 10.44 12.41 8.09
CA SER A 238 9.54 11.40 8.69
C SER A 238 8.93 10.42 7.66
N LEU A 239 8.99 10.73 6.36
CA LEU A 239 8.42 9.85 5.32
C LEU A 239 9.34 8.69 4.96
N GLU A 240 10.64 8.83 5.21
CA GLU A 240 11.62 7.78 4.98
C GLU A 240 11.40 6.53 5.85
N PRO A 241 11.28 6.62 7.20
CA PRO A 241 10.97 5.44 8.02
C PRO A 241 9.58 4.86 7.70
N LEU A 242 8.59 5.70 7.36
CA LEU A 242 7.26 5.25 6.96
C LEU A 242 7.31 4.40 5.67
N PHE A 243 8.13 4.81 4.70
CA PHE A 243 8.36 4.02 3.48
C PHE A 243 8.98 2.66 3.77
N TYR A 244 10.00 2.60 4.64
CA TYR A 244 10.60 1.33 5.03
C TYR A 244 9.61 0.43 5.78
N LEU A 245 8.78 1.00 6.65
CA LEU A 245 7.70 0.27 7.32
C LEU A 245 6.67 -0.27 6.31
N LYS A 246 6.25 0.54 5.33
CA LYS A 246 5.38 0.09 4.23
C LYS A 246 5.99 -1.07 3.44
N CYS A 247 7.27 -0.97 3.09
CA CYS A 247 7.99 -2.05 2.41
C CYS A 247 8.08 -3.32 3.28
N ALA A 248 8.37 -3.18 4.58
CA ALA A 248 8.43 -4.31 5.50
C ALA A 248 7.06 -5.00 5.65
N ILE A 249 5.98 -4.24 5.74
CA ILE A 249 4.62 -4.76 5.79
C ILE A 249 4.26 -5.45 4.46
N CYS A 250 4.53 -4.80 3.33
CA CYS A 250 4.23 -5.32 2.00
C CYS A 250 4.98 -6.63 1.73
N TYR A 251 6.31 -6.60 1.73
CA TYR A 251 7.15 -7.74 1.33
C TYR A 251 7.36 -8.76 2.45
N GLY A 252 7.34 -8.33 3.72
CA GLY A 252 7.60 -9.20 4.86
C GLY A 252 6.36 -9.88 5.42
N VAL A 253 5.17 -9.28 5.27
CA VAL A 253 3.93 -9.78 5.90
C VAL A 253 2.86 -10.08 4.86
N ALA A 254 2.46 -9.08 4.07
CA ALA A 254 1.28 -9.20 3.21
C ALA A 254 1.46 -10.20 2.08
N TYR A 255 2.58 -10.13 1.35
CA TYR A 255 2.89 -11.05 0.26
C TYR A 255 3.02 -12.51 0.73
N PRO A 256 3.85 -12.83 1.75
CA PRO A 256 3.94 -14.19 2.27
C PRO A 256 2.60 -14.73 2.77
N LEU A 257 1.81 -13.92 3.49
CA LEU A 257 0.49 -14.35 3.96
C LEU A 257 -0.46 -14.61 2.79
N SER A 258 -0.45 -13.76 1.77
CA SER A 258 -1.33 -13.93 0.61
C SER A 258 -1.02 -15.21 -0.15
N VAL A 259 0.26 -15.51 -0.39
CA VAL A 259 0.67 -16.80 -0.99
C VAL A 259 0.31 -17.96 -0.07
N SER A 260 0.49 -17.81 1.24
CA SER A 260 0.14 -18.84 2.22
C SER A 260 -1.35 -19.18 2.20
N THR A 261 -2.26 -18.22 1.98
CA THR A 261 -3.70 -18.51 1.90
C THR A 261 -4.02 -19.43 0.72
N GLY A 262 -3.44 -19.18 -0.46
CA GLY A 262 -3.60 -20.06 -1.62
C GLY A 262 -3.03 -21.45 -1.36
N PHE A 263 -1.83 -21.53 -0.79
CA PHE A 263 -1.17 -22.81 -0.50
C PHE A 263 -1.92 -23.64 0.55
N THR A 264 -2.33 -23.01 1.65
CA THR A 264 -3.05 -23.70 2.75
C THR A 264 -4.45 -24.12 2.33
N TYR A 265 -5.17 -23.30 1.56
CA TYR A 265 -6.47 -23.68 1.02
C TYR A 265 -6.36 -24.83 0.01
N PHE A 266 -5.39 -24.77 -0.91
CA PHE A 266 -5.15 -25.88 -1.84
C PHE A 266 -4.76 -27.15 -1.07
N GLY A 267 -3.83 -27.07 -0.12
CA GLY A 267 -3.47 -28.18 0.77
C GLY A 267 -4.67 -28.78 1.50
N TYR A 268 -5.60 -27.95 1.95
CA TYR A 268 -6.86 -28.41 2.55
C TYR A 268 -7.71 -29.26 1.59
N LEU A 269 -7.82 -28.87 0.32
CA LEU A 269 -8.58 -29.62 -0.68
C LEU A 269 -8.02 -31.03 -0.94
N PHE A 270 -6.70 -31.21 -0.90
CA PHE A 270 -6.08 -32.53 -1.10
C PHE A 270 -6.02 -33.38 0.16
N THR A 271 -5.79 -32.77 1.32
CA THR A 271 -5.50 -33.51 2.55
C THR A 271 -6.69 -33.61 3.50
N CYS A 272 -7.74 -32.80 3.30
CA CYS A 272 -8.86 -32.64 4.23
C CYS A 272 -8.41 -32.50 5.70
N ASN A 273 -7.30 -31.80 5.96
CA ASN A 273 -6.77 -31.64 7.32
C ASN A 273 -7.21 -30.28 7.92
N SER A 274 -7.78 -30.31 9.13
CA SER A 274 -8.29 -29.13 9.84
C SER A 274 -7.23 -28.07 10.13
N LEU A 275 -5.95 -28.46 10.23
CA LEU A 275 -4.83 -27.54 10.44
C LEU A 275 -4.66 -26.59 9.24
N PHE A 276 -4.71 -27.09 8.01
CA PHE A 276 -4.55 -26.26 6.82
C PHE A 276 -5.67 -25.21 6.71
N TYR A 277 -6.90 -25.61 7.01
CA TYR A 277 -8.05 -24.70 7.01
C TYR A 277 -7.98 -23.65 8.14
N SER A 278 -7.44 -24.04 9.30
CA SER A 278 -7.19 -23.13 10.42
C SER A 278 -6.12 -22.09 10.07
N LEU A 279 -5.03 -22.51 9.42
CA LEU A 279 -3.97 -21.61 8.95
C LEU A 279 -4.45 -20.66 7.87
N PHE A 280 -5.29 -21.14 6.94
CA PHE A 280 -5.97 -20.31 5.95
C PHE A 280 -6.78 -19.20 6.64
N SER A 281 -7.67 -19.57 7.56
CA SER A 281 -8.54 -18.62 8.27
C SER A 281 -7.74 -17.60 9.08
N LEU A 282 -6.67 -18.04 9.76
CA LEU A 282 -5.79 -17.14 10.51
C LEU A 282 -5.06 -16.15 9.59
N ALA A 283 -4.60 -16.61 8.43
CA ALA A 283 -3.96 -15.73 7.45
C ALA A 283 -4.94 -14.68 6.91
N GLU A 284 -6.20 -15.04 6.66
CA GLU A 284 -7.25 -14.07 6.30
C GLU A 284 -7.39 -12.97 7.36
N TYR A 285 -7.43 -13.33 8.65
CA TYR A 285 -7.59 -12.37 9.74
C TYR A 285 -6.47 -11.34 9.77
N ILE A 286 -5.24 -11.79 9.53
CA ILE A 286 -4.07 -10.93 9.54
C ILE A 286 -4.07 -10.04 8.28
N ILE A 287 -4.41 -10.59 7.11
CA ILE A 287 -4.44 -9.83 5.84
C ILE A 287 -5.45 -8.68 5.91
N VAL A 288 -6.64 -8.89 6.48
CA VAL A 288 -7.63 -7.81 6.66
C VAL A 288 -7.08 -6.67 7.54
N GLY A 289 -6.36 -7.02 8.60
CA GLY A 289 -5.68 -6.06 9.47
C GLY A 289 -4.58 -5.30 8.74
N VAL A 290 -3.76 -6.01 7.97
CA VAL A 290 -2.67 -5.42 7.17
C VAL A 290 -3.22 -4.48 6.09
N ASN A 291 -4.33 -4.85 5.44
CA ASN A 291 -5.04 -3.97 4.52
C ASN A 291 -5.45 -2.66 5.21
N SER A 292 -6.10 -2.76 6.37
CA SER A 292 -6.55 -1.56 7.12
C SER A 292 -5.37 -0.68 7.55
N LEU A 293 -4.28 -1.31 8.02
CA LEU A 293 -3.04 -0.63 8.39
C LEU A 293 -2.36 0.07 7.20
N PHE A 294 -2.36 -0.57 6.02
CA PHE A 294 -1.77 0.00 4.81
C PHE A 294 -2.39 1.35 4.45
N TYR A 295 -3.72 1.44 4.51
CA TYR A 295 -4.42 2.69 4.24
C TYR A 295 -4.40 3.67 5.40
N PHE A 296 -4.26 3.20 6.64
CA PHE A 296 -4.07 4.07 7.79
C PHE A 296 -2.76 4.86 7.70
N MET A 297 -1.70 4.23 7.16
CA MET A 297 -0.41 4.91 6.92
C MET A 297 -0.53 6.11 5.95
N MET A 298 -1.55 6.15 5.09
CA MET A 298 -1.80 7.28 4.18
C MET A 298 -2.00 8.61 4.93
N ILE A 299 -2.53 8.59 6.16
CA ILE A 299 -2.76 9.81 6.95
C ILE A 299 -1.44 10.58 7.14
N TRP A 300 -0.37 9.88 7.48
CA TRP A 300 0.96 10.50 7.65
C TRP A 300 1.62 10.89 6.33
N GLU A 301 1.25 10.27 5.22
CA GLU A 301 1.73 10.65 3.88
C GLU A 301 1.11 11.94 3.39
N MET A 302 -0.16 12.15 3.75
CA MET A 302 -0.96 13.28 3.32
C MET A 302 -0.84 14.49 4.26
N GLU A 303 -0.42 14.27 5.51
CA GLU A 303 -0.21 15.32 6.52
C GLU A 303 0.86 16.31 6.04
N GLY A 304 0.42 17.44 5.46
CA GLY A 304 1.24 18.51 4.90
C GLY A 304 1.44 18.49 3.38
N SER A 305 0.59 17.79 2.63
CA SER A 305 0.42 18.03 1.19
C SER A 305 -0.54 19.21 0.95
N GLU A 306 -0.27 20.09 -0.02
CA GLU A 306 -1.15 21.21 -0.44
C GLU A 306 -2.49 20.74 -1.07
N LEU A 307 -2.88 19.48 -0.86
CA LEU A 307 -4.20 18.95 -1.14
C LEU A 307 -5.23 19.37 -0.08
N GLU A 308 -4.98 20.52 0.56
CA GLU A 308 -6.04 21.28 1.20
C GLU A 308 -6.90 21.82 0.07
N LEU A 309 -8.01 21.11 -0.20
CA LEU A 309 -9.07 21.51 -1.12
C LEU A 309 -9.33 23.01 -0.96
N LYS A 310 -8.84 23.79 -1.93
CA LYS A 310 -9.15 25.20 -2.09
C LYS A 310 -10.57 25.34 -2.64
#